data_AF-A0A4R0K8Z3-F1
#
_entry.id   AF-A0A4R0K8Z3-F1
#
_cell.length_a   1.000
_cell.length_b   1.000
_cell.length_c   1.000
_cell.angle_alpha   90.00
_cell.angle_beta   90.00
_cell.angle_gamma   90.00
#
_symmetry.space_group_name_H-M   'P 1'
#
loop_
_entity.id
_entity.type
_entity.pdbx_description
1 polymer ?
#
loop_
_entity_poly.entity_id
_entity_poly.type
_entity_poly.pdbx_seq_one_letter_code
_entity_poly.pdbx_strand_id
1 'polypeptide(L)'
;MKSYLGRVVAGSIALAAATTVLTVGHAFASEPPDGIVWDHTYRAEGVVVYVEEHGDIVSVCDTAANGHSAWVRVQDRVGYEYRIAATHGKGTCDTAQASDGGGRNLYEGDRIGLEYEGNGDTFGTWAEWVNDH
;
A
#
# COMPACT_ATOMS: atom_id res chain seq x y z
N MET A 1 -63.29 -52.10 24.85
CA MET A 1 -62.39 -51.32 23.96
C MET A 1 -61.06 -51.17 24.67
N LYS A 2 -59.96 -51.51 23.99
CA LYS A 2 -58.65 -51.83 24.58
C LYS A 2 -57.71 -50.63 24.40
N SER A 3 -57.20 -50.08 25.50
CA SER A 3 -56.27 -48.95 25.52
C SER A 3 -54.85 -49.41 25.19
N TYR A 4 -54.12 -48.67 24.36
CA TYR A 4 -52.65 -48.77 24.27
C TYR A 4 -52.01 -47.38 24.25
N LEU A 5 -51.18 -47.15 25.26
CA LEU A 5 -50.19 -46.09 25.37
C LEU A 5 -49.02 -46.31 24.42
N GLY A 6 -48.36 -45.20 24.03
CA GLY A 6 -46.97 -45.18 23.56
C GLY A 6 -46.83 -44.48 22.21
N ARG A 7 -45.85 -43.63 21.94
CA ARG A 7 -44.59 -43.26 22.62
C ARG A 7 -44.21 -41.86 22.09
N VAL A 8 -43.64 -41.04 22.96
CA VAL A 8 -42.98 -39.78 22.58
C VAL A 8 -41.70 -40.10 21.80
N VAL A 9 -41.52 -39.48 20.64
CA VAL A 9 -40.20 -39.34 20.00
C VAL A 9 -39.99 -37.84 19.75
N ALA A 10 -39.17 -37.24 20.62
CA ALA A 10 -38.61 -35.92 20.41
C ALA A 10 -37.47 -36.04 19.40
N GLY A 11 -37.62 -35.40 18.24
CA GLY A 11 -36.58 -35.28 17.23
C GLY A 11 -36.10 -33.84 17.17
N SER A 12 -35.08 -33.49 17.94
CA SER A 12 -34.43 -32.18 17.90
C SER A 12 -33.59 -32.08 16.63
N ILE A 13 -34.05 -31.33 15.64
CA ILE A 13 -33.24 -30.99 14.47
C ILE A 13 -32.25 -29.91 14.92
N ALA A 14 -30.98 -30.29 15.08
CA ALA A 14 -29.89 -29.34 15.25
C ALA A 14 -29.62 -28.68 13.89
N LEU A 15 -30.00 -27.40 13.74
CA LEU A 15 -29.52 -26.56 12.65
C LEU A 15 -28.05 -26.22 12.93
N ALA A 16 -27.13 -26.85 12.20
CA ALA A 16 -25.75 -26.43 12.17
C ALA A 16 -25.67 -25.07 11.45
N ALA A 17 -25.53 -23.99 12.21
CA ALA A 17 -25.19 -22.68 11.66
C ALA A 17 -23.73 -22.73 11.21
N ALA A 18 -23.50 -22.90 9.91
CA ALA A 18 -22.20 -22.69 9.32
C ALA A 18 -21.92 -21.18 9.30
N THR A 19 -21.22 -20.69 10.32
CA THR A 19 -20.61 -19.36 10.30
C THR A 19 -19.45 -19.38 9.31
N THR A 20 -19.73 -19.02 8.05
CA THR A 20 -18.69 -18.61 7.11
C THR A 20 -18.01 -17.37 7.69
N VAL A 21 -16.83 -17.53 8.25
CA VAL A 21 -15.93 -16.41 8.49
C VAL A 21 -15.54 -15.90 7.11
N LEU A 22 -16.20 -14.82 6.68
CA LEU A 22 -15.71 -14.01 5.57
C LEU A 22 -14.39 -13.42 6.05
N THR A 23 -13.28 -14.04 5.66
CA THR A 23 -12.00 -13.33 5.62
C THR A 23 -12.20 -12.17 4.65
N VAL A 24 -12.45 -10.97 5.20
CA VAL A 24 -12.29 -9.72 4.47
C VAL A 24 -10.81 -9.65 4.12
N GLY A 25 -10.47 -10.21 2.96
CA GLY A 25 -9.19 -9.96 2.33
C GLY A 25 -9.15 -8.47 2.05
N HIS A 26 -8.39 -7.74 2.85
CA HIS A 26 -8.10 -6.35 2.58
C HIS A 26 -7.19 -6.29 1.36
N ALA A 27 -7.79 -6.30 0.17
CA ALA A 27 -7.13 -5.84 -1.03
C ALA A 27 -6.99 -4.31 -0.90
N PHE A 28 -5.93 -3.85 -0.23
CA PHE A 28 -5.53 -2.45 -0.32
C PHE A 28 -4.64 -2.31 -1.54
N ALA A 29 -5.26 -2.31 -2.72
CA ALA A 29 -4.71 -1.49 -3.78
C ALA A 29 -5.29 -0.10 -3.51
N SER A 30 -4.50 0.81 -2.94
CA SER A 30 -4.67 2.20 -3.33
C SER A 30 -4.59 2.19 -4.85
N GLU A 31 -5.65 2.63 -5.54
CA GLU A 31 -5.55 2.85 -6.98
C GLU A 31 -4.33 3.76 -7.20
N PRO A 32 -3.41 3.41 -8.13
CA PRO A 32 -2.31 4.29 -8.45
C PRO A 32 -2.85 5.71 -8.71
N PRO A 33 -2.12 6.77 -8.34
CA PRO A 33 -2.58 8.12 -8.65
C PRO A 33 -2.90 8.22 -10.16
N ASP A 34 -4.09 8.75 -10.45
CA ASP A 34 -4.71 8.66 -11.77
C ASP A 34 -3.93 9.42 -12.86
N GLY A 35 -4.08 8.98 -14.10
CA GLY A 35 -3.64 9.72 -15.30
C GLY A 35 -2.18 9.51 -15.71
N ILE A 36 -1.43 8.66 -15.02
CA ILE A 36 -0.03 8.32 -15.29
C ILE A 36 0.10 6.79 -15.46
N VAL A 37 0.97 6.34 -16.38
CA VAL A 37 1.30 4.93 -16.59
C VAL A 37 2.65 4.64 -15.94
N TRP A 38 2.63 4.40 -14.63
CA TRP A 38 3.83 4.22 -13.83
C TRP A 38 4.77 3.13 -14.34
N ASP A 39 6.04 3.47 -14.54
CA ASP A 39 7.11 2.54 -14.94
C ASP A 39 7.46 1.56 -13.83
N HIS A 40 7.51 2.05 -12.58
CA HIS A 40 7.85 1.23 -11.42
C HIS A 40 6.80 1.34 -10.30
N THR A 41 6.62 0.23 -9.58
CA THR A 41 5.81 0.23 -8.36
C THR A 41 6.44 -0.64 -7.29
N TYR A 42 6.76 -0.03 -6.16
CA TYR A 42 7.36 -0.67 -4.99
C TYR A 42 6.36 -0.74 -3.84
N ARG A 43 6.38 -1.82 -3.08
CA ARG A 43 5.42 -2.08 -2.00
C ARG A 43 6.11 -2.57 -0.75
N ALA A 44 5.71 -2.03 0.39
CA ALA A 44 6.02 -2.57 1.72
C ALA A 44 4.77 -2.44 2.61
N GLU A 45 4.87 -2.88 3.87
CA GLU A 45 3.76 -2.75 4.81
C GLU A 45 3.41 -1.27 5.03
N GLY A 46 2.15 -0.92 4.77
CA GLY A 46 1.63 0.45 4.95
C GLY A 46 2.03 1.47 3.88
N VAL A 47 2.78 1.08 2.85
CA VAL A 47 3.26 2.02 1.83
C VAL A 47 3.33 1.42 0.43
N VAL A 48 2.95 2.22 -0.56
CA VAL A 48 3.24 1.98 -1.97
C VAL A 48 3.93 3.19 -2.56
N VAL A 49 5.00 2.98 -3.31
CA VAL A 49 5.72 4.02 -4.05
C VAL A 49 5.59 3.75 -5.54
N TYR A 50 5.21 4.76 -6.31
CA TYR A 50 5.13 4.74 -7.76
C TYR A 50 6.17 5.67 -8.35
N VAL A 51 6.78 5.25 -9.47
CA VAL A 51 7.77 6.05 -10.19
C VAL A 51 7.42 6.05 -11.68
N GLU A 52 7.40 7.24 -12.27
CA GLU A 52 7.45 7.48 -13.71
C GLU A 52 8.79 8.15 -13.98
N GLU A 53 9.60 7.54 -14.85
CA GLU A 53 10.92 8.03 -15.19
C GLU A 53 10.79 9.32 -16.02
N HIS A 54 9.83 9.37 -16.95
CA HIS A 54 9.59 10.57 -17.73
C HIS A 54 8.98 11.71 -16.89
N GLY A 55 9.81 12.70 -16.58
CA GLY A 55 9.42 13.84 -15.73
C GLY A 55 9.73 13.64 -14.24
N ASP A 56 10.49 12.59 -13.90
CA ASP A 56 10.95 12.26 -12.54
C ASP A 56 9.83 12.27 -11.50
N ILE A 57 8.72 11.62 -11.80
CA ILE A 57 7.54 11.67 -10.94
C ILE A 57 7.62 10.53 -9.93
N VAL A 58 7.71 10.88 -8.66
CA VAL A 58 7.67 9.93 -7.54
C VAL A 58 6.43 10.22 -6.72
N SER A 59 5.59 9.20 -6.53
CA SER A 59 4.40 9.28 -5.67
C SER A 59 4.46 8.26 -4.55
N VAL A 60 4.14 8.66 -3.32
CA VAL A 60 4.04 7.77 -2.17
C VAL A 60 2.61 7.77 -1.64
N CYS A 61 2.04 6.58 -1.47
CA CYS A 61 0.70 6.39 -0.94
C CYS A 61 0.75 5.64 0.39
N ASP A 62 -0.01 6.12 1.36
CA ASP A 62 -0.27 5.43 2.61
C ASP A 62 -1.35 4.36 2.40
N THR A 63 -1.06 3.12 2.75
CA THR A 63 -2.01 2.01 2.61
C THR A 63 -2.53 1.46 3.94
N ALA A 64 -2.10 2.01 5.08
CA ALA A 64 -2.44 1.50 6.41
C ALA A 64 -3.15 2.53 7.29
N ALA A 65 -4.21 2.09 7.98
CA ALA A 65 -4.88 2.92 8.99
C ALA A 65 -4.21 2.72 10.37
N ASN A 66 -2.91 3.00 10.47
CA ASN A 66 -2.10 2.79 11.68
C ASN A 66 -1.73 4.08 12.43
N GLY A 67 -2.09 5.26 11.89
CA GLY A 67 -1.78 6.56 12.48
C GLY A 67 -0.37 7.07 12.19
N HIS A 68 0.37 6.40 11.30
CA HIS A 68 1.69 6.80 10.82
C HIS A 68 1.63 7.14 9.34
N SER A 69 2.21 8.27 8.94
CA SER A 69 2.27 8.64 7.53
C SER A 69 3.31 7.81 6.79
N ALA A 70 2.91 7.24 5.65
CA ALA A 70 3.87 6.67 4.71
C ALA A 70 4.80 7.76 4.14
N TRP A 71 6.06 7.42 3.93
CA TRP A 71 7.06 8.32 3.39
C TRP A 71 8.04 7.61 2.47
N VAL A 72 8.66 8.39 1.59
CA VAL A 72 9.80 7.97 0.77
C VAL A 72 10.86 9.06 0.78
N ARG A 73 12.12 8.65 0.84
CA ARG A 73 13.29 9.47 0.55
C ARG A 73 13.93 9.01 -0.75
N VAL A 74 14.27 9.97 -1.59
CA VAL A 74 14.87 9.73 -2.89
C VAL A 74 16.35 10.08 -2.84
N GLN A 75 17.20 9.16 -3.27
CA GLN A 75 18.66 9.31 -3.31
C GLN A 75 19.14 9.40 -4.76
N ASP A 76 19.87 10.45 -5.10
CA ASP A 76 20.59 10.61 -6.38
C ASP A 76 22.07 10.93 -6.08
N ARG A 77 22.99 10.54 -6.97
CA ARG A 77 24.45 10.81 -7.01
C ARG A 77 25.21 11.04 -5.68
N VAL A 78 24.87 12.10 -4.97
CA VAL A 78 25.56 12.62 -3.78
C VAL A 78 24.86 12.32 -2.44
N GLY A 79 23.62 11.80 -2.45
CA GLY A 79 22.87 11.51 -1.23
C GLY A 79 21.36 11.70 -1.39
N TYR A 80 20.67 11.85 -0.26
CA TYR A 80 19.23 12.09 -0.28
C TYR A 80 18.93 13.50 -0.80
N GLU A 81 18.19 13.58 -1.90
CA GLU A 81 17.80 14.84 -2.53
C GLU A 81 16.53 15.40 -1.88
N TYR A 82 15.52 14.55 -1.66
CA TYR A 82 14.24 14.98 -1.09
C TYR A 82 13.47 13.86 -0.38
N ARG A 83 12.40 14.26 0.32
CA ARG A 83 11.47 13.38 1.02
C ARG A 83 10.02 13.78 0.69
N ILE A 84 9.17 12.79 0.46
CA ILE A 84 7.72 12.92 0.29
C ILE A 84 7.02 12.17 1.43
N ALA A 85 5.86 12.65 1.90
CA ALA A 85 5.06 11.96 2.90
C ALA A 85 3.55 12.10 2.65
N ALA A 86 2.82 10.98 2.68
CA ALA A 86 1.38 10.94 2.61
C ALA A 86 0.76 11.33 3.98
N THR A 87 0.57 12.63 4.19
CA THR A 87 0.22 13.19 5.51
C THR A 87 -1.26 13.11 5.88
N HIS A 88 -2.13 12.67 4.97
CA HIS A 88 -3.58 12.67 5.17
C HIS A 88 -4.14 11.28 5.51
N GLY A 89 -3.25 10.32 5.81
CA GLY A 89 -3.57 8.97 6.27
C GLY A 89 -3.88 7.99 5.13
N LYS A 90 -4.38 6.81 5.50
CA LYS A 90 -4.67 5.72 4.58
C LYS A 90 -5.45 6.16 3.33
N GLY A 91 -4.95 5.72 2.18
CA GLY A 91 -5.53 5.96 0.86
C GLY A 91 -5.13 7.31 0.26
N THR A 92 -4.33 8.10 0.98
CA THR A 92 -3.82 9.38 0.45
C THR A 92 -2.43 9.18 -0.13
N CYS A 93 -2.15 9.97 -1.17
CA CYS A 93 -0.88 9.98 -1.84
C CYS A 93 -0.35 11.41 -1.89
N ASP A 94 0.98 11.53 -1.91
CA ASP A 94 1.67 12.79 -2.17
C ASP A 94 2.73 12.56 -3.24
N THR A 95 2.95 13.56 -4.09
CA THR A 95 3.73 13.40 -5.33
C THR A 95 4.71 14.55 -5.50
N ALA A 96 5.90 14.23 -5.99
CA ALA A 96 6.90 15.18 -6.41
C ALA A 96 7.36 14.86 -7.84
N GLN A 97 7.71 15.88 -8.61
CA GLN A 97 8.13 15.75 -10.00
C GLN A 97 9.25 16.74 -10.34
N ALA A 98 9.97 16.51 -11.45
CA ALA A 98 11.09 17.35 -11.90
C ALA A 98 10.72 18.84 -11.97
N SER A 99 9.52 19.15 -12.46
CA SER A 99 9.06 20.53 -12.65
C SER A 99 8.85 21.31 -11.35
N ASP A 100 8.79 20.62 -10.20
CA ASP A 100 8.73 21.28 -8.89
C ASP A 100 10.09 21.84 -8.46
N GLY A 101 11.18 21.49 -9.16
CA GLY A 101 12.54 21.94 -8.91
C GLY A 101 13.13 21.44 -7.58
N GLY A 102 14.28 21.99 -7.18
CA GLY A 102 14.87 21.75 -5.86
C GLY A 102 15.38 20.33 -5.61
N GLY A 103 16.12 19.75 -6.57
CA GLY A 103 16.69 18.39 -6.45
C GLY A 103 15.78 17.26 -6.95
N ARG A 104 14.61 17.60 -7.49
CA ARG A 104 13.66 16.63 -8.06
C ARG A 104 13.89 16.29 -9.52
N ASN A 105 14.73 17.04 -10.20
CA ASN A 105 15.21 16.68 -11.54
C ASN A 105 16.37 15.70 -11.36
N LEU A 106 16.04 14.41 -11.40
CA LEU A 106 16.98 13.33 -11.15
C LEU A 106 17.98 13.24 -12.31
N TYR A 107 19.06 12.48 -12.11
CA TYR A 107 20.12 12.42 -13.12
C TYR A 107 19.88 11.28 -14.11
N GLU A 108 19.78 11.64 -15.40
CA GLU A 108 19.67 10.66 -16.47
C GLU A 108 20.87 9.71 -16.57
N GLY A 109 20.55 8.43 -16.64
CA GLY A 109 21.46 7.31 -16.68
C GLY A 109 22.03 6.88 -15.32
N ASP A 110 21.58 7.46 -14.20
CA ASP A 110 22.03 7.07 -12.86
C ASP A 110 21.06 6.11 -12.16
N ARG A 111 21.58 5.43 -11.13
CA ARG A 111 20.80 4.57 -10.24
C ARG A 111 20.21 5.40 -9.12
N ILE A 112 18.89 5.52 -9.11
CA ILE A 112 18.16 6.28 -8.10
C ILE A 112 17.71 5.33 -6.99
N GLY A 113 17.99 5.72 -5.75
CA GLY A 113 17.64 4.96 -4.56
C GLY A 113 16.34 5.44 -3.91
N LEU A 114 15.55 4.52 -3.38
CA LEU A 114 14.37 4.78 -2.57
C LEU A 114 14.53 4.15 -1.20
N GLU A 115 14.39 4.95 -0.15
CA GLU A 115 14.11 4.47 1.20
C GLU A 115 12.65 4.81 1.55
N TYR A 116 11.80 3.82 1.80
CA TYR A 116 10.37 4.04 2.04
C TYR A 116 9.80 3.17 3.16
N GLU A 117 8.79 3.68 3.84
CA GLU A 117 8.24 3.11 5.07
C GLU A 117 6.82 3.64 5.30
N GLY A 118 5.94 2.84 5.92
CA GLY A 118 4.56 3.25 6.22
C GLY A 118 3.89 2.51 7.38
N ASN A 119 4.63 1.75 8.17
CA ASN A 119 4.14 1.05 9.35
C ASN A 119 4.46 1.74 10.70
N GLY A 120 5.20 2.84 10.69
CA GLY A 120 5.76 3.46 11.89
C GLY A 120 7.06 2.81 12.38
N ASP A 121 7.76 2.07 11.51
CA ASP A 121 9.00 1.38 11.84
C ASP A 121 10.21 2.33 11.91
N THR A 122 11.29 1.87 12.58
CA THR A 122 12.52 2.67 12.73
C THR A 122 13.35 2.72 11.45
N PHE A 123 13.20 1.73 10.56
CA PHE A 123 13.98 1.56 9.34
C PHE A 123 13.05 1.44 8.14
N GLY A 124 13.44 2.07 7.03
CA GLY A 124 12.74 1.92 5.76
C GLY A 124 13.15 0.67 4.97
N THR A 125 12.31 0.32 4.02
CA THR A 125 12.62 -0.63 2.94
C THR A 125 13.42 0.08 1.85
N TRP A 126 14.38 -0.62 1.25
CA TRP A 126 15.22 -0.09 0.17
C TRP A 126 14.79 -0.65 -1.20
N ALA A 127 14.73 0.21 -2.22
CA ALA A 127 14.62 -0.17 -3.62
C ALA A 127 15.41 0.79 -4.51
N GLU A 128 15.58 0.45 -5.77
CA GLU A 128 16.31 1.27 -6.74
C GLU A 128 15.81 1.02 -8.17
N TRP A 129 15.98 2.03 -9.02
CA TRP A 129 15.82 1.93 -10.48
C TRP A 129 16.96 2.68 -11.18
N VAL A 130 17.06 2.54 -12.49
CA VAL A 130 17.96 3.35 -13.32
C VAL A 130 17.08 4.37 -14.03
N ASN A 131 17.29 5.67 -13.80
CA ASN A 131 16.58 6.70 -14.55
C ASN A 131 17.16 6.73 -15.96
N ASP A 132 16.42 6.38 -17.01
CA ASP A 132 16.92 6.41 -18.38
C ASP A 132 16.03 7.21 -19.35
N HIS A 133 15.30 8.21 -18.84
CA HIS A 133 14.29 9.00 -19.56
C HIS A 133 14.38 10.52 -19.46
#